data_AF-A0A820E4W8-F1
#
_entry.id   AF-A0A820E4W8-F1
#
_cell.length_a   1.000
_cell.length_b   1.000
_cell.length_c   1.000
_cell.angle_alpha   90.00
_cell.angle_beta   90.00
_cell.angle_gamma   90.00
#
_symmetry.space_group_name_H-M   'P 1'
#
loop_
_entity.id
_entity.type
_entity.pdbx_description
1 polymer ?
#
loop_
_entity_poly.entity_id
_entity_poly.type
_entity_poly.pdbx_seq_one_letter_code
_entity_poly.pdbx_strand_id
1 'polypeptide(L)'
;THVLTKFSKVKRVTYSTCSIYSQENEQVVETILDQFSDTFQLVDFLPEWPSRGQTERTRACLRASPDDTLTNGFFVACFERIIKMDIQ
;
A
#
# COMPACT_ATOMS: atom_id res chain seq x y z
N THR A 1 -4.16 -10.85 -1.40
CA THR A 1 -4.77 -10.62 -2.73
C THR A 1 -6.27 -10.89 -2.80
N HIS A 2 -6.85 -11.82 -2.02
CA HIS A 2 -8.28 -12.19 -2.07
C HIS A 2 -9.28 -11.00 -2.02
N VAL A 3 -9.02 -9.96 -1.22
CA VAL A 3 -9.88 -8.77 -1.13
C VAL A 3 -9.94 -8.01 -2.47
N LEU A 4 -8.84 -7.97 -3.22
CA LEU A 4 -8.75 -7.27 -4.52
C LEU A 4 -9.58 -7.97 -5.61
N THR A 5 -9.74 -9.30 -5.51
CA THR A 5 -10.43 -10.11 -6.52
C THR A 5 -11.88 -10.42 -6.16
N LYS A 6 -12.21 -10.59 -4.87
CA LYS A 6 -13.57 -10.96 -4.43
C LYS A 6 -14.59 -9.83 -4.54
N PHE A 7 -14.15 -8.58 -4.42
CA PHE A 7 -15.05 -7.42 -4.41
C PHE A 7 -14.91 -6.62 -5.71
N SER A 8 -15.67 -7.00 -6.74
CA SER A 8 -15.58 -6.39 -8.08
C SER A 8 -15.81 -4.88 -8.10
N LYS A 9 -16.62 -4.35 -7.17
CA LYS A 9 -16.90 -2.91 -7.04
C LYS A 9 -16.00 -2.19 -6.03
N VAL A 10 -15.00 -2.86 -5.44
CA VAL A 10 -14.09 -2.20 -4.49
C VAL A 10 -13.30 -1.11 -5.21
N LYS A 11 -13.29 0.09 -4.63
CA LYS A 11 -12.58 1.25 -5.20
C LYS A 11 -11.24 1.50 -4.52
N ARG A 12 -11.14 1.21 -3.22
CA ARG A 12 -9.96 1.42 -2.40
C ARG A 12 -9.80 0.29 -1.40
N VAL A 13 -8.57 -0.15 -1.20
CA VAL A 13 -8.20 -1.19 -0.24
C VAL A 13 -6.99 -0.72 0.54
N THR A 14 -7.11 -0.73 1.87
CA THR A 14 -5.98 -0.48 2.76
C THR A 14 -5.45 -1.81 3.27
N TYR A 15 -4.13 -1.95 3.25
CA TYR A 15 -3.40 -3.03 3.89
C TYR A 15 -2.58 -2.45 5.04
N SER A 16 -2.64 -3.07 6.22
CA SER A 16 -1.89 -2.60 7.37
C SER A 16 -1.44 -3.75 8.27
N THR A 17 -0.30 -3.57 8.91
CA THR A 17 0.26 -4.51 9.89
C THR A 17 0.78 -3.74 11.10
N CYS A 18 0.93 -4.44 12.23
CA CYS A 18 1.68 -3.95 13.39
C CYS A 18 3.12 -4.50 13.37
N SER A 19 3.73 -4.60 12.19
CA SER A 19 5.06 -5.18 11.99
C SER A 19 6.03 -4.16 11.40
N ILE A 20 7.30 -4.30 11.77
CA ILE A 20 8.41 -3.56 11.15
C ILE A 20 9.12 -4.39 10.06
N TYR A 21 8.77 -5.66 9.88
CA TYR A 21 9.50 -6.54 8.99
C TYR A 21 9.01 -6.42 7.55
N SER A 22 9.95 -6.24 6.61
CA SER A 22 9.65 -6.05 5.19
C SER A 22 8.90 -7.22 4.55
N GLN A 23 9.11 -8.45 5.04
CA GLN A 23 8.41 -9.65 4.58
C GLN A 23 6.88 -9.53 4.75
N GLU A 24 6.44 -8.87 5.81
CA GLU A 24 5.01 -8.65 6.08
C GLU A 24 4.51 -7.32 5.48
N ASN A 25 5.39 -6.49 4.94
CA ASN A 25 5.09 -5.12 4.53
C ASN A 25 5.37 -4.93 3.04
N GLU A 26 6.55 -4.43 2.68
CA GLU A 26 6.93 -4.10 1.31
C GLU A 26 6.84 -5.30 0.37
N GLN A 27 7.27 -6.49 0.80
CA GLN A 27 7.23 -7.68 -0.05
C GLN A 27 5.80 -8.10 -0.39
N VAL A 28 4.85 -7.91 0.52
CA VAL A 28 3.42 -8.17 0.26
C VAL A 28 2.89 -7.15 -0.74
N VAL A 29 3.25 -5.87 -0.57
CA VAL A 29 2.82 -4.79 -1.47
C VAL A 29 3.38 -4.98 -2.88
N GLU A 30 4.67 -5.31 -3.01
CA GLU A 30 5.32 -5.57 -4.30
C GLU A 30 4.70 -6.78 -4.99
N THR A 31 4.43 -7.87 -4.25
CA THR A 31 3.70 -9.03 -4.78
C THR A 31 2.31 -8.64 -5.31
N ILE A 32 1.61 -7.73 -4.64
CA ILE A 32 0.32 -7.20 -5.11
C ILE A 32 0.51 -6.38 -6.38
N LEU A 33 1.50 -5.49 -6.43
CA LEU A 33 1.78 -4.66 -7.60
C LEU A 33 2.17 -5.50 -8.82
N ASP A 34 2.94 -6.57 -8.64
CA ASP A 34 3.32 -7.48 -9.71
C ASP A 34 2.11 -8.20 -10.32
N GLN A 35 1.09 -8.50 -9.51
CA GLN A 35 -0.10 -9.21 -9.97
C GLN A 35 -1.23 -8.29 -10.45
N PHE A 36 -1.31 -7.06 -9.94
CA PHE A 36 -2.51 -6.23 -10.07
C PHE A 36 -2.24 -4.79 -10.55
N SER A 37 -1.02 -4.45 -10.98
CA SER A 37 -0.66 -3.08 -11.43
C SER A 37 -1.53 -2.53 -12.56
N ASP A 38 -2.12 -3.38 -13.42
CA ASP A 38 -3.06 -2.95 -14.47
C ASP A 38 -4.45 -2.55 -13.95
N THR A 39 -4.75 -2.87 -12.69
CA THR A 39 -6.08 -2.71 -12.08
C THR A 39 -6.07 -1.88 -10.81
N PHE A 40 -4.96 -1.86 -10.08
CA PHE A 40 -4.79 -1.12 -8.84
C PHE A 40 -3.44 -0.40 -8.82
N GLN A 41 -3.44 0.80 -8.28
CA GLN A 41 -2.23 1.61 -8.04
C GLN A 41 -2.12 1.98 -6.58
N LEU A 42 -0.89 2.23 -6.10
CA LEU A 42 -0.68 2.80 -4.78
C LEU A 42 -1.06 4.29 -4.79
N VAL A 43 -1.77 4.69 -3.74
CA VAL A 43 -2.09 6.09 -3.46
C VAL A 43 -1.01 6.63 -2.53
N ASP A 44 -0.46 7.79 -2.86
CA ASP A 44 0.31 8.57 -1.91
C ASP A 44 -0.67 9.35 -1.02
N PHE A 45 -0.64 9.08 0.29
CA PHE A 45 -1.54 9.67 1.27
C PHE A 45 -0.76 10.11 2.51
N LEU A 46 -1.34 11.08 3.22
CA LEU A 46 -0.70 11.75 4.37
C LEU A 46 0.73 12.22 4.02
N PRO A 47 0.92 13.15 3.05
CA PRO A 47 2.25 13.54 2.55
C PRO A 47 3.19 14.09 3.64
N GLU A 48 2.62 14.63 4.72
CA GLU A 48 3.36 15.14 5.88
C GLU A 48 3.92 14.02 6.79
N TRP A 49 3.49 12.77 6.61
CA TRP A 49 4.00 11.66 7.39
C TRP A 49 5.46 11.36 7.01
N PRO A 50 6.38 11.32 7.99
CA PRO A 50 7.81 11.38 7.70
C PRO A 50 8.40 10.04 7.23
N SER A 51 7.86 8.91 7.69
CA SER A 51 8.46 7.58 7.45
C SER A 51 7.68 6.78 6.41
N ARG A 52 8.39 6.34 5.36
CA ARG A 52 7.82 5.70 4.15
C ARG A 52 8.29 4.27 3.97
N GLY A 53 7.69 3.56 3.01
CA GLY A 53 8.15 2.25 2.57
C GLY A 53 9.63 2.28 2.15
N GLN A 54 10.32 1.16 2.36
CA GLN A 54 11.78 1.08 2.20
C GLN A 54 12.26 0.87 0.75
N THR A 55 11.34 0.80 -0.22
CA THR A 55 11.67 0.60 -1.65
C THR A 55 11.05 1.69 -2.52
N GLU A 56 11.64 1.94 -3.69
CA GLU A 56 11.10 2.93 -4.65
C GLU A 56 9.64 2.67 -5.02
N ARG A 57 9.26 1.39 -5.14
CA ARG A 57 7.89 0.97 -5.48
C ARG A 57 6.91 1.16 -4.34
N THR A 58 7.40 1.28 -3.10
CA THR A 58 6.58 1.38 -1.88
C THR A 58 6.69 2.73 -1.19
N ARG A 59 7.28 3.74 -1.83
CA ARG A 59 7.43 5.10 -1.29
C ARG A 59 6.11 5.76 -0.86
N ALA A 60 4.98 5.34 -1.46
CA ALA A 60 3.64 5.82 -1.12
C ALA A 60 3.07 5.18 0.17
N CYS A 61 3.69 4.09 0.66
CA CYS A 61 3.31 3.43 1.90
C CYS A 61 3.85 4.20 3.11
N LEU A 62 3.15 4.08 4.23
CA LEU A 62 3.53 4.65 5.52
C LEU A 62 4.20 3.61 6.39
N ARG A 63 5.25 4.02 7.10
CA ARG A 63 5.88 3.25 8.17
C ARG A 63 5.82 4.03 9.47
N ALA A 64 5.76 3.30 10.57
CA ALA A 64 5.92 3.83 11.91
C ALA A 64 6.82 2.86 12.68
N SER A 65 7.70 3.38 13.50
CA SER A 65 8.61 2.60 14.33
C SER A 65 8.78 3.28 15.69
N PRO A 66 9.19 2.53 16.73
CA PRO A 66 9.47 3.14 18.03
C PRO A 66 10.54 4.24 17.93
N ASP A 67 11.53 4.04 17.06
CA ASP A 67 12.68 4.92 16.92
C ASP A 67 12.36 6.19 16.12
N ASP A 68 11.54 6.09 15.08
CA ASP A 68 11.28 7.21 14.16
C ASP A 68 10.03 8.01 14.54
N THR A 69 9.01 7.34 15.09
CA THR A 69 7.68 7.93 15.29
C THR A 69 7.17 7.82 16.73
N LEU A 70 7.97 7.27 17.65
CA LEU A 70 7.59 7.03 19.05
C LEU A 70 6.30 6.20 19.18
N THR A 71 6.00 5.38 18.18
CA THR A 71 4.83 4.50 18.13
C THR A 71 5.25 3.04 18.06
N ASN A 72 4.31 2.12 18.26
CA ASN A 72 4.54 0.72 17.88
C ASN A 72 4.89 0.62 16.39
N GLY A 73 5.59 -0.45 16.03
CA GLY A 73 5.83 -0.81 14.63
C GLY A 73 4.51 -0.86 13.86
N PHE A 74 4.37 -0.07 12.80
CA PHE A 74 3.15 0.00 12.00
C PHE A 74 3.47 0.21 10.53
N PHE A 75 2.65 -0.35 9.65
CA PHE A 75 2.77 -0.18 8.20
C PHE A 75 1.39 0.00 7.58
N VAL A 76 1.27 0.88 6.60
CA VAL A 76 0.03 1.10 5.85
C VAL A 76 0.31 1.29 4.36
N ALA A 77 -0.38 0.53 3.53
CA ALA A 77 -0.45 0.73 2.09
C ALA A 77 -1.90 0.97 1.67
N CYS A 78 -2.11 1.94 0.78
CA CYS A 78 -3.43 2.25 0.24
C CYS A 78 -3.41 2.00 -1.27
N PHE A 79 -4.27 1.11 -1.74
CA PHE A 79 -4.46 0.82 -3.15
C PHE A 79 -5.79 1.40 -3.63
N GLU A 80 -5.81 1.98 -4.81
CA GLU A 80 -7.04 2.37 -5.48
C GLU A 80 -7.18 1.73 -6.85
N ARG A 81 -8.42 1.45 -7.25
CA ARG A 81 -8.72 0.86 -8.54
C ARG A 81 -8.51 1.89 -9.64
N ILE A 82 -7.75 1.54 -10.67
CA ILE A 82 -7.54 2.37 -11.86
C ILE A 82 -8.86 2.46 -12.61
N ILE A 83 -9.35 3.68 -12.81
CA ILE A 83 -10.50 3.94 -13.67
C ILE A 83 -9.95 4.19 -15.08
N LYS A 84 -10.07 3.19 -15.96
CA LYS A 84 -9.81 3.43 -17.38
C LYS A 84 -10.96 4.28 -17.91
N MET A 85 -10.67 5.50 -18.35
CA MET A 85 -11.63 6.26 -19.15
C MET A 85 -11.57 5.68 -20.55
N ASP A 86 -12.64 5.00 -20.97
CA ASP A 86 -12.83 4.64 -22.37
C ASP A 86 -13.00 5.94 -23.15
N ILE A 87 -11.96 6.30 -23.93
CA ILE A 87 -12.08 7.35 -24.93
C ILE A 87 -12.86 6.71 -26.08
N GLN A 88 -14.12 7.12 -26.23
CA GLN A 88 -15.02 6.70 -27.28
C GLN A 88 -14.71 7.39 -28.61
#